data_AF-A0A7C7ND56-F1
#
_entry.id   AF-A0A7C7ND56-F1
#
_cell.length_a   1.000
_cell.length_b   1.000
_cell.length_c   1.000
_cell.angle_alpha   90.00
_cell.angle_beta   90.00
_cell.angle_gamma   90.00
#
_symmetry.space_group_name_H-M   'P 1'
#
loop_
_entity.id
_entity.type
_entity.pdbx_description
1 polymer ?
#
loop_
_entity_poly.entity_id
_entity_poly.type
_entity_poly.pdbx_seq_one_letter_code
_entity_poly.pdbx_strand_id
1 'polypeptide(L)'
;AEKFGAAETVDPRPYLVGKLLETFDHYPDIGLLLPAMGYGDEQVKDLESTINNTECDVVIIGTPIDLRRLIDIKQPSVRVTYDLEETGSPSMADILQPFIK
;
A
#
# COMPACT_ATOMS: atom_id res chain seq x y z
N ALA A 1 -2.19 6.65 -10.40
CA ALA A 1 -1.42 7.92 -10.36
C ALA A 1 -1.37 8.57 -11.74
N GLU A 2 -0.92 7.85 -12.77
CA GLU A 2 -0.78 8.36 -14.15
C GLU A 2 -2.04 9.01 -14.73
N LYS A 3 -3.22 8.38 -14.56
CA LYS A 3 -4.52 8.94 -15.00
C LYS A 3 -4.83 10.32 -14.40
N PHE A 4 -4.21 10.67 -13.27
CA PHE A 4 -4.38 11.93 -12.55
C PHE A 4 -3.18 12.87 -12.72
N GLY A 5 -2.27 12.58 -13.65
CA GLY A 5 -1.16 13.48 -14.01
C GLY A 5 0.02 13.45 -13.04
N ALA A 6 0.25 12.34 -12.32
CA ALA A 6 1.46 12.19 -11.53
C ALA A 6 2.71 12.28 -12.44
N ALA A 7 3.63 13.18 -12.11
CA ALA A 7 4.81 13.43 -12.92
C ALA A 7 5.82 12.28 -12.84
N GLU A 8 6.05 11.76 -11.63
CA GLU A 8 6.98 10.66 -11.40
C GLU A 8 6.62 9.88 -10.12
N THR A 9 7.29 8.75 -9.92
CA THR A 9 7.26 7.99 -8.66
C THR A 9 8.59 8.15 -7.96
N VAL A 10 8.56 8.55 -6.69
CA VAL A 10 9.77 8.77 -5.88
C VAL A 10 10.34 7.42 -5.45
N ASP A 11 11.66 7.21 -5.63
CA ASP A 11 12.34 6.03 -5.10
C ASP A 11 12.48 6.18 -3.57
N PRO A 12 11.89 5.28 -2.75
CA PRO A 12 12.01 5.34 -1.29
C PRO A 12 13.37 4.86 -0.76
N ARG A 13 14.21 4.22 -1.59
CA ARG A 13 15.50 3.61 -1.17
C ARG A 13 16.44 4.54 -0.40
N PRO A 14 16.61 5.83 -0.77
CA PRO A 14 17.46 6.75 -0.02
C PRO A 14 16.97 7.07 1.40
N TYR A 15 15.69 6.77 1.69
CA TYR A 15 15.00 7.14 2.92
C TYR A 15 14.66 5.94 3.81
N LEU A 16 14.99 4.71 3.37
CA LEU A 16 14.70 3.48 4.11
C LEU A 16 15.42 3.47 5.45
N VAL A 17 14.71 3.02 6.48
CA VAL A 17 15.27 2.79 7.81
C VAL A 17 14.96 1.39 8.32
N GLY A 18 15.79 0.90 9.23
CA GLY A 18 15.59 -0.36 9.94
C GLY A 18 15.42 -1.56 9.01
N LYS A 19 14.40 -2.38 9.27
CA LYS A 19 14.17 -3.66 8.56
C LYS A 19 13.73 -3.50 7.11
N LEU A 20 13.38 -2.28 6.68
CA LEU A 20 13.05 -2.02 5.29
C LEU A 20 14.29 -2.11 4.40
N LEU A 21 15.49 -1.83 4.90
CA LEU A 21 16.74 -2.04 4.15
C LEU A 21 16.90 -3.53 3.78
N GLU A 22 16.78 -4.40 4.79
CA GLU A 22 16.84 -5.85 4.59
C GLU A 22 15.75 -6.35 3.64
N THR A 23 14.57 -5.74 3.69
CA THR A 23 13.45 -6.07 2.79
C THR A 23 13.81 -5.78 1.34
N PHE A 24 14.37 -4.60 1.05
CA PHE A 24 14.77 -4.26 -0.32
C PHE A 24 15.94 -5.12 -0.82
N ASP A 25 16.82 -5.57 0.06
CA ASP A 25 17.88 -6.53 -0.28
C ASP A 25 17.31 -7.91 -0.64
N HIS A 26 16.27 -8.37 0.08
CA HIS A 26 15.61 -9.66 -0.20
C HIS A 26 14.74 -9.61 -1.46
N TYR A 27 14.18 -8.44 -1.80
CA TYR A 27 13.27 -8.24 -2.93
C TYR A 27 13.81 -7.16 -3.89
N PRO A 28 14.89 -7.45 -4.63
CA PRO A 28 15.53 -6.45 -5.50
C PRO A 28 14.62 -5.94 -6.62
N ASP A 29 13.66 -6.76 -7.06
CA ASP A 29 12.77 -6.49 -8.20
C ASP A 29 11.48 -5.74 -7.83
N ILE A 30 11.33 -5.29 -6.57
CA ILE A 30 10.12 -4.60 -6.11
C ILE A 30 9.90 -3.22 -6.76
N GLY A 31 10.94 -2.70 -7.43
CA GLY A 31 10.91 -1.42 -8.11
C GLY A 31 10.92 -0.25 -7.12
N LEU A 32 10.15 0.79 -7.44
CA LEU A 32 10.07 2.04 -6.67
C LEU A 32 8.98 2.01 -5.59
N LEU A 33 8.39 0.84 -5.31
CA LEU A 33 7.30 0.71 -4.36
C LEU A 33 7.85 0.47 -2.96
N LEU A 34 7.28 1.17 -1.97
CA LEU A 34 7.56 0.92 -0.56
C LEU A 34 6.64 -0.21 -0.05
N PRO A 35 7.17 -1.38 0.31
CA PRO A 35 6.34 -2.48 0.78
C PRO A 35 5.95 -2.30 2.25
N ALA A 36 4.67 -2.51 2.55
CA ALA A 36 4.17 -2.64 3.91
C ALA A 36 4.34 -4.09 4.41
N MET A 37 5.60 -4.47 4.70
CA MET A 37 5.93 -5.82 5.16
C MET A 37 5.65 -5.96 6.66
N GLY A 38 4.41 -6.32 7.00
CA GLY A 38 4.01 -6.61 8.37
C GLY A 38 3.72 -5.37 9.23
N TYR A 39 3.18 -5.62 10.42
CA TYR A 39 2.65 -4.60 11.32
C TYR A 39 3.14 -4.78 12.77
N GLY A 40 4.32 -5.37 12.96
CA GLY A 40 4.97 -5.34 14.27
C GLY A 40 5.41 -3.92 14.65
N ASP A 41 5.52 -3.62 15.94
CA ASP A 41 5.80 -2.25 16.43
C ASP A 41 7.03 -1.60 15.79
N GLU A 42 8.08 -2.38 15.54
CA GLU A 42 9.30 -1.93 14.86
C GLU A 42 9.05 -1.63 13.38
N GLN A 43 8.36 -2.54 12.67
CA GLN A 43 8.05 -2.38 11.24
C GLN A 43 7.13 -1.18 10.99
N VAL A 44 6.17 -0.95 11.88
CA VAL A 44 5.26 0.19 11.84
C VAL A 44 6.04 1.50 12.00
N LYS A 45 6.99 1.56 12.96
CA LYS A 45 7.86 2.73 13.16
C LYS A 45 8.81 2.97 11.99
N ASP A 46 9.41 1.90 11.44
CA ASP A 46 10.29 1.99 10.29
C ASP A 46 9.53 2.49 9.05
N LEU A 47 8.31 1.99 8.84
CA LEU A 47 7.43 2.43 7.76
C LEU A 47 7.04 3.91 7.91
N GLU A 48 6.61 4.31 9.11
CA GLU A 48 6.27 5.70 9.41
C GLU A 48 7.45 6.65 9.17
N SER A 49 8.63 6.29 9.68
CA SER A 49 9.85 7.09 9.56
C SER A 49 10.30 7.19 8.11
N THR A 50 10.27 6.07 7.38
CA THR A 50 10.63 6.04 5.95
C THR A 50 9.70 6.94 5.13
N ILE A 51 8.38 6.80 5.32
CA ILE A 51 7.40 7.63 4.61
C ILE A 51 7.63 9.10 4.93
N ASN A 52 7.73 9.47 6.21
CA ASN A 52 7.85 10.85 6.64
C ASN A 52 9.19 11.52 6.25
N ASN A 53 10.24 10.72 6.00
CA ASN A 53 11.52 11.22 5.49
C ASN A 53 11.57 11.29 3.96
N THR A 54 10.68 10.58 3.27
CA THR A 54 10.64 10.56 1.79
C THR A 54 10.16 11.91 1.26
N GLU A 55 11.00 12.54 0.45
CA GLU A 55 10.69 13.80 -0.20
C GLU A 55 9.70 13.56 -1.36
N CYS A 56 8.42 13.75 -1.08
CA CYS A 56 7.33 13.56 -2.04
C CYS A 56 6.14 14.49 -1.74
N ASP A 57 5.38 14.82 -2.79
CA ASP A 57 4.21 15.71 -2.66
C ASP A 57 2.97 14.99 -2.08
N VAL A 58 2.84 13.68 -2.35
CA VAL A 58 1.66 12.89 -1.97
C VAL A 58 2.02 11.41 -1.78
N VAL A 59 1.41 10.79 -0.78
CA VAL A 59 1.53 9.34 -0.51
C VAL A 59 0.27 8.62 -0.97
N ILE A 60 0.44 7.60 -1.82
CA ILE A 60 -0.65 6.76 -2.31
C ILE A 60 -0.64 5.43 -1.56
N ILE A 61 -1.70 5.17 -0.80
CA ILE A 61 -1.87 3.93 -0.03
C ILE A 61 -2.55 2.91 -0.94
N GLY A 62 -1.77 1.95 -1.43
CA GLY A 62 -2.23 0.84 -2.26
C GLY A 62 -2.63 -0.43 -1.49
N THR A 63 -2.60 -0.39 -0.15
CA THR A 63 -2.94 -1.54 0.69
C THR A 63 -4.46 -1.68 0.88
N PRO A 64 -4.98 -2.91 1.06
CA PRO A 64 -6.38 -3.13 1.40
C PRO A 64 -6.79 -2.47 2.71
N ILE A 65 -5.87 -2.32 3.67
CA ILE A 65 -6.10 -1.57 4.91
C ILE A 65 -5.72 -0.10 4.74
N ASP A 66 -6.30 0.77 5.56
CA ASP A 66 -5.89 2.17 5.61
C ASP A 66 -4.69 2.34 6.56
N LEU A 67 -3.50 2.56 6.02
CA LEU A 67 -2.26 2.73 6.80
C LEU A 67 -2.32 3.93 7.77
N ARG A 68 -3.14 4.95 7.49
CA ARG A 68 -3.34 6.11 8.37
C ARG A 68 -3.97 5.75 9.71
N ARG A 69 -4.48 4.53 9.84
CA ARG A 69 -5.00 3.99 11.11
C ARG A 69 -3.91 3.39 11.99
N LEU A 70 -2.71 3.17 11.44
CA LEU A 70 -1.58 2.53 12.09
C LEU A 70 -0.40 3.48 12.29
N ILE A 71 -0.19 4.40 11.34
CA ILE A 71 0.95 5.35 11.34
C ILE A 71 0.48 6.77 11.04
N ASP A 72 1.26 7.75 11.52
CA ASP A 72 1.09 9.16 11.19
C ASP A 72 1.88 9.51 9.93
N ILE A 73 1.15 9.83 8.85
CA ILE A 73 1.74 10.23 7.56
C ILE A 73 1.61 11.75 7.44
N LYS A 74 2.74 12.46 7.43
CA LYS A 74 2.79 13.93 7.40
C LYS A 74 2.44 14.50 6.03
N GLN A 75 2.79 13.78 4.96
CA GLN A 75 2.45 14.17 3.60
C GLN A 75 0.95 13.98 3.33
N PRO A 76 0.34 14.78 2.43
CA PRO A 76 -0.99 14.50 1.92
C PRO A 76 -1.09 13.04 1.45
N SER A 77 -2.13 12.33 1.88
CA SER A 77 -2.24 10.89 1.63
C SER A 77 -3.62 10.48 1.13
N VAL A 78 -3.65 9.63 0.11
CA VAL A 78 -4.86 9.10 -0.52
C VAL A 78 -4.82 7.58 -0.54
N ARG A 79 -5.94 6.95 -0.16
CA ARG A 79 -6.09 5.49 -0.25
C ARG A 79 -6.80 5.12 -1.53
N VAL A 80 -6.23 4.18 -2.27
CA VAL A 80 -6.85 3.59 -3.45
C VAL A 80 -7.57 2.32 -3.01
N THR A 81 -8.85 2.22 -3.36
CA THR A 81 -9.66 1.03 -3.14
C THR A 81 -10.09 0.45 -4.47
N TYR A 82 -10.17 -0.87 -4.51
CA TYR A 82 -10.78 -1.61 -5.60
C TYR A 82 -11.83 -2.53 -5.00
N ASP A 83 -12.85 -2.83 -5.78
CA ASP A 83 -13.88 -3.80 -5.43
C ASP A 83 -13.90 -4.91 -6.48
N LEU A 84 -14.32 -6.11 -6.08
CA LEU A 84 -14.50 -7.21 -7.00
C LEU A 84 -15.79 -6.99 -7.78
N GLU A 85 -15.69 -6.96 -9.11
CA GLU A 85 -16.85 -6.94 -10.00
C GLU A 85 -16.97 -8.31 -10.69
N GLU A 86 -18.02 -9.06 -10.37
CA GLU A 86 -18.32 -10.34 -11.03
C GLU A 86 -18.88 -10.07 -12.43
N THR A 87 -18.09 -10.39 -13.46
CA THR A 87 -18.50 -10.24 -14.87
C THR A 87 -18.98 -11.59 -15.43
N GLY A 88 -20.17 -12.03 -15.03
CA GLY A 88 -20.76 -13.28 -15.55
C GLY A 88 -21.98 -13.79 -14.78
N SER A 89 -22.60 -14.87 -15.29
CA SER A 89 -23.68 -15.58 -14.62
C SER A 89 -23.47 -17.09 -14.70
N PRO A 90 -23.84 -17.86 -13.66
CA PRO A 90 -24.41 -17.40 -12.38
C PRO A 90 -23.36 -16.72 -11.48
N SER A 91 -23.78 -15.71 -10.73
CA SER A 91 -22.94 -15.04 -9.72
C SER A 91 -22.73 -15.93 -8.49
N MET A 92 -21.76 -15.60 -7.64
CA MET A 92 -21.57 -16.27 -6.35
C MET A 92 -22.84 -16.20 -5.49
N ALA A 93 -23.56 -15.08 -5.55
CA ALA A 93 -24.85 -14.92 -4.86
C ALA A 93 -25.92 -15.89 -5.40
N ASP A 94 -25.97 -16.10 -6.72
CA ASP A 94 -26.91 -17.04 -7.36
C ASP A 94 -26.61 -18.50 -6.98
N ILE A 95 -25.33 -18.86 -6.86
CA ILE A 95 -24.90 -20.19 -6.43
C ILE A 95 -25.26 -20.43 -4.96
N LEU A 96 -25.18 -19.40 -4.12
CA LEU A 96 -25.43 -19.50 -2.69
C LEU A 96 -26.92 -19.42 -2.33
N GLN A 97 -27.79 -18.88 -3.20
CA GLN A 97 -29.23 -18.76 -2.97
C GLN A 97 -29.91 -20.05 -2.45
N PRO A 98 -29.64 -21.25 -3.02
CA PRO A 98 -30.25 -22.49 -2.53
C PRO A 98 -29.82 -22.91 -1.13
N PHE A 99 -28.73 -22.35 -0.61
CA PHE A 99 -28.12 -22.73 0.68
C PHE A 99 -28.42 -21.71 1.79
N ILE A 100 -28.85 -20.50 1.45
CA ILE A 100 -29.23 -19.45 2.39
C ILE A 100 -30.75 -19.55 2.63
N LYS A 101 -31.15 -20.01 3.81
CA LYS A 101 -32.55 -20.04 4.28
C LYS A 101 -32.98 -18.70 4.87
#